data_AF-A0A0C3SDF8-F1
#
_entry.id   AF-A0A0C3SDF8-F1
#
_cell.length_a   1.000
_cell.length_b   1.000
_cell.length_c   1.000
_cell.angle_alpha   90.00
_cell.angle_beta   90.00
_cell.angle_gamma   90.00
#
_symmetry.space_group_name_H-M   'P 1'
#
loop_
_entity.id
_entity.type
_entity.pdbx_description
1 polymer ?
#
loop_
_entity_poly.entity_id
_entity_poly.type
_entity_poly.pdbx_seq_one_letter_code
_entity_poly.pdbx_strand_id
1 'polypeptide(L)'
;MVHTLVQLKITSAVCSFFAIALTCLRLYLRRDRYWWDDACAFLSTVFLLLQVAAVFMHLQDPRVLTHLDNIAAYYIMAASFYAIIWTARLAILYSVIRIDPNPKTRLILHRVGVVFIVVLGVMIAQLFWVCEPLPNWKNAVSPQCPLDKQVAICQLVTDILADLLLIAAPLRLIWGMSAEDGTRKRLMVIFSTSLVTTIVSLVHAALILSDAGAKVVIAALVE
;
A
#
# COMPACT_ATOMS: atom_id res chain seq x y z
N MET A 1 -8.14 -22.97 12.29
CA MET A 1 -7.08 -22.02 12.72
C MET A 1 -5.76 -22.31 12.01
N VAL A 2 -5.19 -23.53 12.10
CA VAL A 2 -3.93 -23.90 11.43
C VAL A 2 -3.97 -23.74 9.90
N HIS A 3 -5.03 -24.22 9.23
CA HIS A 3 -5.19 -24.05 7.78
C HIS A 3 -5.20 -22.58 7.33
N THR A 4 -5.84 -21.70 8.10
CA THR A 4 -5.95 -20.27 7.80
C THR A 4 -4.61 -19.55 7.97
N LEU A 5 -3.82 -19.93 8.98
CA LEU A 5 -2.46 -19.43 9.19
C LEU A 5 -1.52 -19.80 8.04
N VAL A 6 -1.59 -21.06 7.58
CA VAL A 6 -0.77 -21.55 6.46
C VAL A 6 -1.14 -20.81 5.17
N GLN A 7 -2.43 -20.60 4.91
CA GLN A 7 -2.88 -19.80 3.76
C GLN A 7 -2.34 -18.37 3.79
N LEU A 8 -2.39 -17.69 4.95
CA LEU A 8 -1.83 -16.34 5.11
C LEU A 8 -0.33 -16.27 4.77
N LYS A 9 0.46 -17.24 5.26
CA LYS A 9 1.90 -17.31 4.98
C LYS A 9 2.18 -17.54 3.50
N ILE A 10 1.45 -18.46 2.87
CA ILE A 10 1.62 -18.78 1.45
C ILE A 10 1.23 -17.55 0.60
N THR A 11 0.08 -16.94 0.85
CA THR A 11 -0.37 -15.76 0.10
C THR A 11 0.61 -14.60 0.24
N SER A 12 1.03 -14.28 1.47
CA SER A 12 2.02 -13.23 1.73
C SER A 12 3.33 -13.49 0.97
N ALA A 13 3.87 -14.71 1.05
CA ALA A 13 5.14 -15.06 0.41
C ALA A 13 5.04 -14.98 -1.13
N VAL A 14 3.96 -15.50 -1.71
CA VAL A 14 3.76 -15.52 -3.16
C VAL A 14 3.58 -14.08 -3.70
N CYS A 15 2.67 -13.30 -3.11
CA CYS A 15 2.45 -11.91 -3.53
C CYS A 15 3.72 -11.07 -3.39
N SER A 16 4.43 -11.21 -2.27
CA SER A 16 5.66 -10.46 -2.03
C SER A 16 6.77 -10.86 -3.00
N PHE A 17 6.92 -12.14 -3.32
CA PHE A 17 7.89 -12.61 -4.30
C PHE A 17 7.68 -11.98 -5.67
N PHE A 18 6.43 -11.98 -6.17
CA PHE A 18 6.11 -11.35 -7.46
C PHE A 18 6.35 -9.83 -7.42
N ALA A 19 5.93 -9.15 -6.36
CA ALA A 19 6.13 -7.71 -6.21
C ALA A 19 7.63 -7.32 -6.18
N ILE A 20 8.45 -8.07 -5.42
CA ILE A 20 9.90 -7.87 -5.35
C ILE A 20 10.53 -8.16 -6.71
N ALA A 21 10.18 -9.28 -7.36
CA ALA A 21 10.74 -9.66 -8.64
C ALA A 21 10.44 -8.62 -9.74
N LEU A 22 9.20 -8.12 -9.81
CA LEU A 22 8.80 -7.07 -10.75
C LEU A 22 9.51 -5.74 -10.46
N THR A 23 9.69 -5.38 -9.20
CA THR A 23 10.39 -4.15 -8.83
C THR A 23 11.89 -4.24 -9.13
N CYS A 24 12.52 -5.37 -8.83
CA CYS A 24 13.90 -5.65 -9.20
C CYS A 24 14.10 -5.62 -10.72
N LEU A 25 13.20 -6.25 -11.49
CA LEU A 25 13.24 -6.21 -12.95
C LEU A 25 13.11 -4.78 -13.46
N ARG A 26 12.18 -3.98 -12.90
CA ARG A 26 12.02 -2.56 -13.23
C ARG A 26 13.31 -1.78 -12.99
N LEU A 27 13.94 -1.94 -11.83
CA LEU A 27 15.19 -1.26 -11.46
C LEU A 27 16.35 -1.71 -12.34
N TYR A 28 16.41 -3.00 -12.68
CA TYR A 28 17.44 -3.56 -13.57
C TYR A 28 17.32 -3.01 -15.00
N LEU A 29 16.10 -3.00 -15.56
CA LEU A 29 15.84 -2.47 -16.90
C LEU A 29 16.07 -0.96 -17.02
N ARG A 30 16.11 -0.23 -15.89
CA ARG A 30 16.26 1.23 -15.84
C ARG A 30 17.57 1.72 -15.24
N ARG A 31 18.56 0.83 -15.13
CA ARG A 31 19.85 1.06 -14.45
C ARG A 31 20.60 2.35 -14.85
N ASP A 32 20.36 2.86 -16.06
CA ASP A 32 21.05 4.05 -16.56
C ASP A 32 20.37 5.40 -16.22
N ARG A 33 19.12 5.42 -15.70
CA ARG A 33 18.39 6.68 -15.44
C ARG A 33 17.42 6.60 -14.26
N TYR A 34 17.98 6.47 -13.06
CA TYR A 34 17.23 6.53 -11.80
C TYR A 34 16.54 7.89 -11.62
N TRP A 35 15.29 7.85 -11.18
CA TRP A 35 14.49 9.03 -10.84
C TRP A 35 13.71 8.79 -9.53
N TRP A 36 13.00 9.82 -9.06
CA TRP A 36 12.19 9.75 -7.84
C TRP A 36 11.14 8.63 -7.85
N ASP A 37 10.66 8.21 -9.03
CA ASP A 37 9.74 7.08 -9.14
C ASP A 37 10.40 5.74 -8.76
N ASP A 38 11.66 5.54 -9.12
CA ASP A 38 12.43 4.34 -8.80
C ASP A 38 12.83 4.32 -7.32
N ALA A 39 13.11 5.49 -6.72
CA ALA A 39 13.36 5.62 -5.28
C ALA A 39 12.12 5.25 -4.44
N CYS A 40 10.93 5.73 -4.83
CA CYS A 40 9.68 5.36 -4.16
C CYS A 40 9.36 3.87 -4.33
N ALA A 41 9.63 3.28 -5.50
CA ALA A 41 9.42 1.84 -5.72
C ALA A 41 10.38 0.97 -4.88
N PHE A 42 11.64 1.39 -4.77
CA PHE A 42 12.60 0.72 -3.89
C PHE A 42 12.17 0.83 -2.42
N LEU A 43 11.74 2.01 -1.99
CA LEU A 43 11.25 2.22 -0.63
C LEU A 43 10.02 1.35 -0.31
N SER A 44 9.07 1.23 -1.24
CA SER A 44 7.94 0.29 -1.13
C SER A 44 8.41 -1.16 -0.96
N THR A 45 9.48 -1.56 -1.66
CA THR A 45 10.03 -2.92 -1.55
C THR A 45 10.66 -3.17 -0.18
N VAL A 46 11.34 -2.16 0.38
CA VAL A 46 11.90 -2.25 1.75
C VAL A 46 10.78 -2.42 2.77
N PHE A 47 9.70 -1.63 2.67
CA PHE A 47 8.55 -1.78 3.56
C PHE A 47 7.84 -3.12 3.38
N LEU A 48 7.75 -3.65 2.16
CA LEU A 48 7.21 -4.99 1.89
C LEU A 48 8.04 -6.09 2.58
N LEU A 49 9.37 -6.00 2.55
CA LEU A 49 10.23 -6.94 3.28
C LEU A 49 10.00 -6.86 4.79
N LEU A 50 9.84 -5.65 5.34
CA LEU A 50 9.49 -5.45 6.75
C LEU A 50 8.11 -6.05 7.08
N GLN A 51 7.12 -5.87 6.21
CA GLN A 51 5.78 -6.42 6.38
C GLN A 51 5.81 -7.95 6.36
N VAL A 52 6.54 -8.57 5.43
CA VAL A 52 6.73 -10.02 5.38
C VAL A 52 7.35 -10.50 6.69
N ALA A 53 8.46 -9.90 7.13
CA ALA A 53 9.09 -10.26 8.39
C ALA A 53 8.11 -10.16 9.58
N ALA A 54 7.34 -9.07 9.66
CA ALA A 54 6.33 -8.86 10.70
C ALA A 54 5.20 -9.90 10.66
N VAL A 55 4.71 -10.26 9.48
CA VAL A 55 3.68 -11.30 9.28
C VAL A 55 4.20 -12.67 9.72
N PHE A 56 5.43 -13.02 9.38
CA PHE A 56 6.03 -14.28 9.81
C PHE A 56 6.25 -14.35 11.32
N MET A 57 6.62 -13.23 11.96
CA MET A 57 6.74 -13.14 13.42
C MET A 57 5.37 -13.18 14.13
N HIS A 58 4.37 -12.46 13.63
CA HIS A 58 3.04 -12.41 14.22
C HIS A 58 2.25 -13.74 14.08
N LEU A 59 2.56 -14.54 13.05
CA LEU A 59 1.93 -15.84 12.80
C LEU A 59 2.74 -17.05 13.35
N GLN A 60 3.78 -16.83 14.15
CA GLN A 60 4.39 -17.88 14.98
C GLN A 60 3.61 -18.05 16.29
N ASP A 61 3.75 -19.19 16.95
CA ASP A 61 3.03 -19.45 18.21
C ASP A 61 3.24 -18.30 19.20
N PRO A 62 2.17 -17.58 19.61
CA PRO A 62 2.27 -16.39 20.46
C PRO A 62 2.83 -16.67 21.86
N ARG A 63 3.14 -17.94 22.16
CA ARG A 63 3.78 -18.40 23.39
C ARG A 63 5.31 -18.34 23.35
N VAL A 64 5.91 -18.17 22.16
CA VAL A 64 7.36 -18.16 21.96
C VAL A 64 7.93 -16.74 21.94
N LEU A 65 7.14 -15.74 21.52
CA LEU A 65 7.53 -14.33 21.47
C LEU A 65 7.15 -13.57 22.75
N THR A 66 7.97 -12.59 23.12
CA THR A 66 7.67 -11.68 24.23
C THR A 66 6.42 -10.84 23.90
N HIS A 67 5.64 -10.48 24.92
CA HIS A 67 4.46 -9.60 24.76
C HIS A 67 4.77 -8.30 23.99
N LEU A 68 5.96 -7.72 24.20
CA LEU A 68 6.43 -6.54 23.49
C LEU A 68 6.70 -6.79 21.99
N ASP A 69 7.21 -7.98 21.65
CA ASP A 69 7.54 -8.35 20.27
C ASP A 69 6.26 -8.49 19.43
N ASN A 70 5.19 -9.05 20.01
CA ASN A 70 3.90 -9.18 19.32
C ASN A 70 3.24 -7.82 19.04
N ILE A 71 3.35 -6.86 19.98
CA ILE A 71 2.86 -5.49 19.80
C ILE A 71 3.69 -4.76 18.74
N ALA A 72 5.01 -4.90 18.79
CA ALA A 72 5.91 -4.31 17.79
C ALA A 72 5.63 -4.89 16.39
N ALA A 73 5.44 -6.20 16.27
CA ALA A 73 5.10 -6.85 15.01
C ALA A 73 3.77 -6.32 14.43
N TYR A 74 2.76 -6.09 15.27
CA TYR A 74 1.49 -5.48 14.83
C TYR A 74 1.70 -4.06 14.29
N TYR A 75 2.39 -3.18 15.02
CA TYR A 75 2.65 -1.81 14.56
C TYR A 75 3.51 -1.78 13.28
N ILE A 76 4.54 -2.64 13.19
CA ILE A 76 5.35 -2.76 11.98
C ILE A 76 4.49 -3.22 10.81
N MET A 77 3.63 -4.23 11.00
CA MET A 77 2.74 -4.74 9.96
C MET A 77 1.74 -3.66 9.48
N ALA A 78 1.10 -2.93 10.40
CA ALA A 78 0.14 -1.88 10.05
C ALA A 78 0.81 -0.66 9.42
N ALA A 79 1.92 -0.16 9.97
CA ALA A 79 2.64 0.98 9.43
C ALA A 79 3.28 0.68 8.07
N SER A 80 3.84 -0.53 7.90
CA SER A 80 4.40 -0.95 6.61
C SER A 80 3.32 -1.09 5.54
N PHE A 81 2.14 -1.59 5.86
CA PHE A 81 1.00 -1.62 4.93
C PHE A 81 0.67 -0.23 4.37
N TYR A 82 0.51 0.77 5.24
CA TYR A 82 0.30 2.15 4.81
C TYR A 82 1.46 2.67 3.96
N ALA A 83 2.69 2.45 4.42
CA ALA A 83 3.87 2.92 3.71
C ALA A 83 3.98 2.30 2.31
N ILE A 84 3.71 1.00 2.14
CA ILE A 84 3.73 0.30 0.84
C ILE A 84 2.74 0.94 -0.12
N ILE A 85 1.46 1.05 0.25
CA ILE A 85 0.41 1.59 -0.64
C ILE A 85 0.72 3.02 -1.05
N TRP A 86 1.04 3.89 -0.09
CA TRP A 86 1.27 5.30 -0.37
C TRP A 86 2.59 5.55 -1.13
N THR A 87 3.65 4.78 -0.87
CA THR A 87 4.90 4.88 -1.63
C THR A 87 4.77 4.30 -3.04
N ALA A 88 3.97 3.24 -3.24
CA ALA A 88 3.62 2.74 -4.57
C ALA A 88 2.83 3.78 -5.38
N ARG A 89 1.83 4.43 -4.76
CA ARG A 89 1.08 5.55 -5.37
C ARG A 89 1.99 6.72 -5.75
N LEU A 90 2.94 7.08 -4.88
CA LEU A 90 3.95 8.10 -5.19
C LEU A 90 4.84 7.69 -6.37
N ALA A 91 5.26 6.42 -6.45
CA ALA A 91 6.04 5.91 -7.58
C ALA A 91 5.27 6.02 -8.90
N ILE A 92 3.96 5.74 -8.90
CA ILE A 92 3.08 5.94 -10.07
C ILE A 92 2.98 7.42 -10.41
N LEU A 93 2.71 8.28 -9.42
CA LEU A 93 2.58 9.73 -9.60
C LEU A 93 3.85 10.34 -10.22
N TYR A 94 5.03 10.00 -9.70
CA TYR A 94 6.31 10.48 -10.25
C TYR A 94 6.58 9.91 -11.65
N SER A 95 6.12 8.69 -11.95
CA SER A 95 6.16 8.15 -13.31
C SER A 95 5.33 8.99 -14.27
N VAL A 96 4.13 9.44 -13.86
CA VAL A 96 3.27 10.32 -14.66
C VAL A 96 3.90 11.71 -14.82
N ILE A 97 4.44 12.30 -13.74
CA ILE A 97 5.14 13.60 -13.76
C ILE A 97 6.31 13.62 -14.75
N ARG A 98 7.00 12.50 -14.89
CA ARG A 98 8.14 12.36 -15.83
C ARG A 98 7.69 12.33 -17.29
N ILE A 99 6.50 11.81 -17.57
CA ILE A 99 5.94 11.67 -18.92
C ILE A 99 5.22 12.95 -19.35
N ASP A 100 4.65 13.70 -18.41
CA ASP A 100 3.89 14.92 -18.69
C ASP A 100 4.78 16.03 -19.32
N PRO A 101 4.47 16.52 -20.53
CA PRO A 101 5.24 17.58 -21.19
C PRO A 101 4.93 18.98 -20.62
N ASN A 102 3.82 19.17 -19.89
CA ASN A 102 3.37 20.49 -19.45
C ASN A 102 3.98 20.88 -18.08
N PRO A 103 4.79 21.95 -17.99
CA PRO A 103 5.45 22.34 -16.74
C PRO A 103 4.47 22.79 -15.65
N LYS A 104 3.31 23.38 -16.01
CA LYS A 104 2.30 23.80 -15.02
C LYS A 104 1.63 22.60 -14.36
N THR A 105 1.29 21.57 -15.16
CA THR A 105 0.69 20.34 -14.65
C THR A 105 1.67 19.56 -13.79
N ARG A 106 2.96 19.48 -14.19
CA ARG A 106 4.02 18.88 -13.38
C ARG A 106 4.15 19.51 -11.99
N LEU A 107 3.98 20.83 -11.88
CA LEU A 107 3.99 21.53 -10.59
C LEU A 107 2.78 21.14 -9.73
N ILE A 108 1.59 21.07 -10.34
CA ILE A 108 0.37 20.63 -9.65
C ILE A 108 0.53 19.19 -9.15
N LEU A 109 1.03 18.28 -9.98
CA LEU A 109 1.25 16.88 -9.62
C LEU A 109 2.29 16.73 -8.50
N HIS A 110 3.35 17.55 -8.48
CA HIS A 110 4.27 17.59 -7.32
C HIS A 110 3.58 18.02 -6.04
N ARG A 111 2.69 19.03 -6.09
CA ARG A 111 1.89 19.45 -4.93
C ARG A 111 0.99 18.31 -4.45
N VAL A 112 0.39 17.55 -5.36
CA VAL A 112 -0.38 16.36 -5.00
C VAL A 112 0.52 15.30 -4.34
N GLY A 113 1.75 15.12 -4.82
CA GLY A 113 2.73 14.24 -4.17
C GLY A 113 3.04 14.64 -2.72
N VAL A 114 3.17 15.94 -2.46
CA VAL A 114 3.31 16.45 -1.09
C VAL A 114 2.07 16.12 -0.25
N VAL A 115 0.87 16.31 -0.78
CA VAL A 115 -0.38 15.92 -0.10
C VAL A 115 -0.39 14.43 0.23
N PHE A 116 0.04 13.56 -0.68
CA PHE A 116 0.10 12.12 -0.45
C PHE A 116 1.05 11.75 0.71
N ILE A 117 2.21 12.40 0.80
CA ILE A 117 3.15 12.20 1.92
C ILE A 117 2.52 12.67 3.24
N VAL A 118 1.82 13.80 3.23
CA VAL A 118 1.11 14.30 4.42
C VAL A 118 0.02 13.33 4.85
N VAL A 119 -0.79 12.81 3.92
CA VAL A 119 -1.85 11.83 4.25
C VAL A 119 -1.24 10.55 4.82
N LEU A 120 -0.15 10.03 4.26
CA LEU A 120 0.58 8.89 4.84
C LEU A 120 0.98 9.16 6.30
N GLY A 121 1.56 10.34 6.57
CA GLY A 121 1.93 10.74 7.92
C GLY A 121 0.74 10.82 8.88
N VAL A 122 -0.40 11.36 8.42
CA VAL A 122 -1.65 11.41 9.18
C VAL A 122 -2.19 10.02 9.48
N MET A 123 -2.18 9.10 8.51
CA MET A 123 -2.67 7.72 8.71
C MET A 123 -1.82 6.96 9.74
N ILE A 124 -0.49 7.11 9.66
CA ILE A 124 0.41 6.53 10.67
C ILE A 124 0.17 7.18 12.04
N ALA A 125 0.01 8.49 12.10
CA ALA A 125 -0.28 9.18 13.36
C ALA A 125 -1.62 8.75 13.97
N GLN A 126 -2.67 8.57 13.15
CA GLN A 126 -3.98 8.07 13.57
C GLN A 126 -3.89 6.67 14.18
N LEU A 127 -3.08 5.78 13.59
CA LEU A 127 -2.84 4.44 14.13
C LEU A 127 -2.31 4.52 15.57
N PHE A 128 -1.27 5.33 15.81
CA PHE A 128 -0.71 5.48 17.17
C PHE A 128 -1.68 6.20 18.11
N TRP A 129 -2.37 7.23 17.63
CA TRP A 129 -3.29 8.03 18.44
C TRP A 129 -4.49 7.22 18.96
N VAL A 130 -5.03 6.31 18.14
CA VAL A 130 -6.18 5.49 18.51
C VAL A 130 -5.78 4.27 19.32
N CYS A 131 -4.66 3.61 18.95
CA CYS A 131 -4.27 2.35 19.56
C CYS A 131 -3.51 2.51 20.88
N GLU A 132 -2.73 3.57 21.06
CA GLU A 132 -1.98 3.75 22.30
C GLU A 132 -2.84 3.92 23.57
N PRO A 133 -3.91 4.74 23.57
CA PRO A 133 -4.73 4.95 24.77
C PRO A 133 -5.70 3.80 25.07
N LEU A 134 -5.90 2.87 24.14
CA LEU A 134 -6.92 1.84 24.25
C LEU A 134 -6.46 0.73 25.21
N PRO A 135 -7.19 0.46 26.33
CA PRO A 135 -6.81 -0.61 27.25
C PRO A 135 -7.18 -1.99 26.68
N ASN A 136 -6.49 -3.04 27.12
CA ASN A 136 -6.79 -4.47 26.91
C ASN A 136 -6.43 -5.10 25.55
N TRP A 137 -6.36 -4.37 24.44
CA TRP A 137 -5.98 -4.99 23.15
C TRP A 137 -4.52 -5.48 23.14
N LYS A 138 -3.64 -4.80 23.87
CA LYS A 138 -2.23 -5.17 24.03
C LYS A 138 -2.05 -6.52 24.73
N ASN A 139 -2.97 -6.89 25.62
CA ASN A 139 -2.92 -8.10 26.46
C ASN A 139 -3.52 -9.34 25.77
N ALA A 140 -4.07 -9.20 24.57
CA ALA A 140 -4.63 -10.31 23.82
C ALA A 140 -3.54 -11.24 23.29
N VAL A 141 -3.84 -12.54 23.19
CA VAL A 141 -2.93 -13.57 22.63
C VAL A 141 -2.51 -13.25 21.18
N SER A 142 -3.36 -12.54 20.44
CA SER A 142 -3.02 -11.91 19.17
C SER A 142 -3.42 -10.42 19.27
N PRO A 143 -2.47 -9.51 19.52
CA PRO A 143 -2.78 -8.10 19.70
C PRO A 143 -3.20 -7.50 18.35
N GLN A 144 -4.49 -7.18 18.24
CA GLN A 144 -5.06 -6.46 17.12
C GLN A 144 -5.86 -5.29 17.69
N CYS A 145 -5.43 -4.07 17.39
CA CYS A 145 -6.14 -2.88 17.81
C CYS A 145 -7.44 -2.75 17.00
N PRO A 146 -8.60 -2.63 17.65
CA PRO A 146 -9.86 -2.36 16.96
C PRO A 146 -9.84 -0.91 16.50
N LEU A 147 -9.48 -0.69 15.24
CA LEU A 147 -9.59 0.63 14.63
C LEU A 147 -11.06 1.05 14.60
N ASP A 148 -11.34 2.29 14.98
CA ASP A 148 -12.69 2.83 14.90
C ASP A 148 -13.19 2.87 13.45
N LYS A 149 -14.49 2.65 13.27
CA LYS A 149 -15.14 2.64 11.95
C LYS A 149 -14.92 3.96 11.22
N GLN A 150 -14.83 5.08 11.94
CA GLN A 150 -14.55 6.38 11.36
C GLN A 150 -13.17 6.45 10.69
N VAL A 151 -12.15 5.85 11.31
CA VAL A 151 -10.79 5.80 10.75
C VAL A 151 -10.77 4.93 9.49
N ALA A 152 -11.43 3.76 9.54
CA ALA A 152 -11.55 2.88 8.37
C ALA A 152 -12.28 3.55 7.19
N ILE A 153 -13.36 4.30 7.45
CA ILE A 153 -14.07 5.07 6.43
C ILE A 153 -13.20 6.19 5.87
N CYS A 154 -12.50 6.93 6.74
CA CYS A 154 -11.61 8.01 6.32
C CYS A 154 -10.51 7.48 5.40
N GLN A 155 -9.86 6.38 5.80
CA GLN A 155 -8.86 5.68 5.01
C GLN A 155 -9.42 5.29 3.63
N LEU A 156 -10.57 4.59 3.59
CA LEU A 156 -11.19 4.16 2.35
C LEU A 156 -11.50 5.33 1.42
N VAL A 157 -12.06 6.43 1.95
CA VAL A 157 -12.37 7.62 1.14
C VAL A 157 -11.09 8.24 0.58
N THR A 158 -10.04 8.36 1.40
CA THR A 158 -8.76 8.89 0.93
C THR A 158 -8.10 8.01 -0.12
N ASP A 159 -8.24 6.68 0.00
CA ASP A 159 -7.70 5.72 -0.95
C ASP A 159 -8.42 5.83 -2.31
N ILE A 160 -9.76 5.89 -2.31
CA ILE A 160 -10.55 6.07 -3.53
C ILE A 160 -10.20 7.39 -4.21
N LEU A 161 -10.10 8.49 -3.45
CA LEU A 161 -9.75 9.81 -4.00
C LEU A 161 -8.34 9.82 -4.59
N ALA A 162 -7.38 9.18 -3.94
CA ALA A 162 -6.00 9.06 -4.44
C ALA A 162 -5.96 8.27 -5.75
N ASP A 163 -6.65 7.13 -5.82
CA ASP A 163 -6.69 6.30 -7.02
C ASP A 163 -7.41 6.99 -8.17
N LEU A 164 -8.55 7.66 -7.92
CA LEU A 164 -9.25 8.46 -8.92
C LEU A 164 -8.36 9.57 -9.48
N LEU A 165 -7.56 10.22 -8.63
CA LEU A 165 -6.61 11.23 -9.07
C LEU A 165 -5.49 10.62 -9.94
N LEU A 166 -4.93 9.49 -9.53
CA LEU A 166 -3.91 8.76 -10.29
C LEU A 166 -4.44 8.22 -11.62
N ILE A 167 -5.72 7.91 -11.71
CA ILE A 167 -6.43 7.54 -12.94
C ILE A 167 -6.68 8.77 -13.83
N ALA A 168 -7.12 9.89 -13.25
CA ALA A 168 -7.46 11.09 -14.00
C ALA A 168 -6.23 11.82 -14.58
N ALA A 169 -5.07 11.73 -13.92
CA ALA A 169 -3.83 12.34 -14.40
C ALA A 169 -3.37 11.84 -15.79
N PRO A 170 -3.21 10.53 -16.04
CA PRO A 170 -2.80 9.99 -17.34
C PRO A 170 -3.91 10.06 -18.39
N LEU A 171 -5.20 9.99 -18.00
CA LEU A 171 -6.32 10.12 -18.96
C LEU A 171 -6.34 11.48 -19.64
N ARG A 172 -6.06 12.55 -18.89
CA ARG A 172 -5.88 13.90 -19.46
C ARG A 172 -4.77 13.95 -20.49
N LEU A 173 -3.69 13.20 -20.27
CA LEU A 173 -2.56 13.12 -21.19
C LEU A 173 -2.90 12.33 -22.47
N ILE A 174 -3.64 11.23 -22.33
CA ILE A 174 -4.07 10.37 -23.45
C ILE A 174 -5.04 11.09 -24.39
N TRP A 175 -5.89 12.00 -23.87
CA TRP A 175 -6.86 12.74 -24.69
C TRP A 175 -6.26 13.54 -25.85
N GLY A 176 -4.96 13.86 -25.80
CA GLY A 176 -4.24 14.54 -26.89
C GLY A 176 -3.30 13.66 -27.70
N MET A 177 -3.19 12.35 -27.42
CA MET A 177 -2.18 11.46 -28.01
C MET A 177 -2.76 10.48 -29.03
N SER A 178 -1.98 10.11 -30.04
CA SER A 178 -2.42 9.21 -31.10
C SER A 178 -2.48 7.76 -30.61
N ALA A 179 -3.26 6.92 -31.30
CA ALA A 179 -3.49 5.54 -30.87
C ALA A 179 -2.25 4.62 -30.96
N GLU A 180 -1.22 5.03 -31.72
CA GLU A 180 -0.02 4.23 -31.99
C GLU A 180 1.11 4.42 -30.95
N ASP A 181 0.96 5.38 -30.03
CA ASP A 181 2.03 5.73 -29.09
C ASP A 181 2.21 4.63 -28.03
N GLY A 182 3.42 4.06 -27.93
CA GLY A 182 3.78 3.10 -26.88
C GLY A 182 3.59 3.64 -25.46
N THR A 183 3.59 4.97 -25.32
CA THR A 183 3.23 5.69 -24.09
C THR A 183 1.78 5.44 -23.69
N ARG A 184 0.82 5.41 -24.65
CA ARG A 184 -0.59 5.11 -24.39
C ARG A 184 -0.80 3.71 -23.82
N LYS A 185 -0.08 2.71 -24.35
CA LYS A 185 -0.13 1.32 -23.84
C LYS A 185 0.36 1.24 -22.39
N ARG A 186 1.46 1.93 -22.06
CA ARG A 186 1.97 1.99 -20.67
C ARG A 186 0.97 2.66 -19.72
N LEU A 187 0.33 3.74 -20.17
CA LEU A 187 -0.69 4.45 -19.38
C LEU A 187 -1.96 3.61 -19.18
N MET A 188 -2.39 2.83 -20.19
CA MET A 188 -3.49 1.87 -20.04
C MET A 188 -3.18 0.77 -19.02
N VAL A 189 -1.95 0.26 -18.98
CA VAL A 189 -1.56 -0.74 -17.97
C VAL A 189 -1.62 -0.14 -16.57
N ILE A 190 -1.09 1.08 -16.38
CA ILE A 190 -1.17 1.81 -15.08
C ILE A 190 -2.62 2.05 -14.66
N PHE A 191 -3.48 2.40 -15.61
CA PHE A 191 -4.91 2.59 -15.38
C PHE A 191 -5.58 1.28 -14.91
N SER A 192 -5.34 0.17 -15.60
CA SER A 192 -5.90 -1.13 -15.24
C SER A 192 -5.42 -1.60 -13.86
N THR A 193 -4.14 -1.41 -13.54
CA THR A 193 -3.62 -1.78 -12.21
C THR A 193 -4.24 -0.92 -11.10
N SER A 194 -4.41 0.39 -11.33
CA SER A 194 -5.01 1.29 -10.34
C SER A 194 -6.49 0.96 -10.08
N LEU A 195 -7.23 0.56 -11.11
CA LEU A 195 -8.61 0.12 -10.95
C LEU A 195 -8.72 -1.18 -10.14
N VAL A 196 -7.81 -2.13 -10.38
CA VAL A 196 -7.75 -3.39 -9.62
C VAL A 196 -7.42 -3.11 -8.16
N THR A 197 -6.44 -2.24 -7.87
CA THR A 197 -6.10 -1.89 -6.47
C THR A 197 -7.31 -1.27 -5.77
N THR A 198 -8.03 -0.32 -6.41
CA THR A 198 -9.24 0.26 -5.81
C THR A 198 -10.31 -0.78 -5.48
N ILE A 199 -10.52 -1.79 -6.35
CA ILE A 199 -11.47 -2.88 -6.08
C ILE A 199 -11.01 -3.71 -4.87
N VAL A 200 -9.71 -4.01 -4.78
CA VAL A 200 -9.15 -4.74 -3.63
C VAL A 200 -9.27 -3.93 -2.34
N SER A 201 -8.97 -2.63 -2.36
CA SER A 201 -9.15 -1.72 -1.21
C SER A 201 -10.61 -1.68 -0.73
N LEU A 202 -11.57 -1.65 -1.66
CA LEU A 202 -13.00 -1.71 -1.35
C LEU A 202 -13.38 -3.03 -0.68
N VAL A 203 -12.85 -4.15 -1.17
CA VAL A 203 -13.06 -5.47 -0.54
C VAL A 203 -12.41 -5.51 0.85
N HIS A 204 -11.19 -5.00 1.01
CA HIS A 204 -10.51 -4.91 2.29
C HIS A 204 -11.33 -4.10 3.31
N ALA A 205 -11.82 -2.93 2.92
CA ALA A 205 -12.65 -2.10 3.79
C ALA A 205 -14.01 -2.74 4.12
N ALA A 206 -14.65 -3.40 3.16
CA ALA A 206 -15.88 -4.15 3.41
C ALA A 206 -15.65 -5.29 4.43
N LEU A 207 -14.49 -5.96 4.36
CA LEU A 207 -14.12 -7.03 5.29
C LEU A 207 -13.80 -6.50 6.69
N ILE A 208 -13.18 -5.32 6.81
CA ILE A 208 -12.99 -4.62 8.09
C ILE A 208 -14.35 -4.33 8.73
N LEU A 209 -15.29 -3.77 7.96
CA LEU A 209 -16.62 -3.42 8.48
C LEU A 209 -17.47 -4.63 8.85
N SER A 210 -17.17 -5.79 8.27
CA SER A 210 -17.89 -7.06 8.50
C SER A 210 -17.26 -7.92 9.61
N ASP A 211 -16.22 -7.44 10.30
CA ASP A 211 -15.50 -8.17 11.35
C ASP A 211 -14.97 -9.55 10.88
N ALA A 212 -14.50 -9.61 9.63
CA ALA A 212 -14.21 -10.87 8.94
C ALA A 212 -12.89 -11.57 9.35
N GLY A 213 -12.27 -11.14 10.47
CA GLY A 213 -11.07 -11.72 11.05
C GLY A 213 -9.92 -11.89 10.04
N ALA A 214 -9.45 -13.13 9.85
CA ALA A 214 -8.30 -13.43 8.98
C ALA A 214 -8.48 -13.01 7.51
N LYS A 215 -9.71 -12.87 7.01
CA LYS A 215 -9.97 -12.42 5.63
C LYS A 215 -9.51 -10.98 5.40
N VAL A 216 -9.54 -10.15 6.44
CA VAL A 216 -9.06 -8.75 6.40
C VAL A 216 -7.57 -8.73 6.06
N VAL A 217 -6.78 -9.56 6.74
CA VAL A 217 -5.33 -9.65 6.53
C VAL A 217 -5.01 -10.21 5.14
N ILE A 218 -5.76 -11.21 4.67
CA ILE A 218 -5.59 -11.74 3.31
C ILE A 218 -5.82 -10.64 2.27
N ALA A 219 -6.90 -9.85 2.40
CA ALA A 219 -7.18 -8.76 1.47
C ALA A 219 -6.06 -7.70 1.48
N ALA A 220 -5.55 -7.32 2.66
CA ALA A 220 -4.42 -6.39 2.77
C ALA A 220 -3.11 -6.92 2.17
N LEU A 221 -2.90 -8.24 2.14
CA LEU A 221 -1.71 -8.84 1.54
C LEU A 221 -1.79 -8.95 0.01
N VAL A 222 -3.02 -8.92 -0.53
CA VAL A 222 -3.27 -8.98 -1.97
C VAL A 222 -3.23 -7.57 -2.59
N GLU A 223 -3.58 -6.55 -1.81
CA GLU A 223 -3.49 -5.14 -2.16
C GLU A 223 -2.04 -4.66 -2.34
#